data_AF-A0A5R9DUP7-F1
#
_entry.id   AF-A0A5R9DUP7-F1
#
_cell.length_a   1.000
_cell.length_b   1.000
_cell.length_c   1.000
_cell.angle_alpha   90.00
_cell.angle_beta   90.00
_cell.angle_gamma   90.00
#
_symmetry.space_group_name_H-M   'P 1'
#
loop_
_entity.id
_entity.type
_entity.pdbx_description
1 polymer ?
#
loop_
_entity_poly.entity_id
_entity_poly.type
_entity_poly.pdbx_seq_one_letter_code
_entity_poly.pdbx_strand_id
1 'polypeptide(L)'
;MFLSLLGVTIGAGLVESLNPIAISQQFVLQSTAKSKHSILTYIFGIGLTNFIFGLLFYFGLAQIIRNVFESVQTNYPFLFPLTLIIIGVMLIIYCVYHYFSERNKKAEIKDGEVEPTPKNLSAVQLFEVGVMSCLAELTSALPYIGYLTILISADNQWTVALVMLVLYNLVLFNLPLYILYAVSVYNEKC
;
A
#
# COMPACT_ATOMS: atom_id res chain seq x y z
N MET A 1 -1.21 26.11 14.82
CA MET A 1 -1.33 25.54 13.46
C MET A 1 -0.31 24.41 13.21
N PHE A 2 0.99 24.62 13.45
CA PHE A 2 1.98 23.54 13.33
C PHE A 2 1.72 22.35 14.28
N LEU A 3 1.43 22.62 15.57
CA LEU A 3 1.18 21.58 16.56
C LEU A 3 -0.08 20.74 16.25
N SER A 4 -1.12 21.36 15.70
CA SER A 4 -2.33 20.66 15.26
C SER A 4 -2.05 19.78 14.05
N LEU A 5 -1.27 20.27 13.08
CA LEU A 5 -0.87 19.48 11.91
C LEU A 5 -0.01 18.28 12.32
N LEU A 6 0.93 18.48 13.24
CA LEU A 6 1.74 17.40 13.80
C LEU A 6 0.85 16.35 14.48
N GLY A 7 -0.13 16.78 15.29
CA GLY A 7 -1.10 15.88 15.92
C GLY A 7 -1.90 15.05 14.92
N VAL A 8 -2.38 15.67 13.83
CA VAL A 8 -3.07 14.95 12.76
C VAL A 8 -2.13 13.99 12.02
N THR A 9 -0.89 14.41 11.75
CA THR A 9 0.13 13.58 11.10
C THR A 9 0.42 12.32 11.92
N ILE A 10 0.60 12.48 13.23
CA ILE A 10 0.80 11.37 14.18
C ILE A 10 -0.44 10.47 14.20
N GLY A 11 -1.62 11.04 14.40
CA GLY A 11 -2.86 10.28 14.50
C GLY A 11 -3.16 9.46 13.25
N ALA A 12 -3.16 10.10 12.08
CA ALA A 12 -3.46 9.45 10.81
C ALA A 12 -2.37 8.42 10.44
N GLY A 13 -1.09 8.76 10.61
CA GLY A 13 0.02 7.85 10.32
C GLY A 13 -0.01 6.60 11.20
N LEU A 14 -0.31 6.73 12.50
CA LEU A 14 -0.45 5.58 13.40
C LEU A 14 -1.67 4.73 13.08
N VAL A 15 -2.81 5.34 12.76
CA VAL A 15 -4.02 4.60 12.38
C VAL A 15 -3.77 3.76 11.12
N GLU A 16 -3.13 4.35 10.11
CA GLU A 16 -2.82 3.64 8.87
C GLU A 16 -1.73 2.58 9.04
N SER A 17 -0.78 2.80 9.96
CA SER A 17 0.28 1.83 10.26
C SER A 17 -0.24 0.46 10.71
N LEU A 18 -1.47 0.42 11.25
CA LEU A 18 -2.14 -0.81 11.67
C LEU A 18 -2.79 -1.57 10.50
N ASN A 19 -2.41 -1.28 9.25
CA ASN A 19 -2.91 -1.97 8.07
C ASN A 19 -2.65 -3.50 8.18
N PRO A 20 -3.72 -4.32 8.30
CA PRO A 20 -3.56 -5.77 8.46
C PRO A 20 -2.93 -6.41 7.22
N ILE A 21 -3.09 -5.82 6.04
CA ILE A 21 -2.54 -6.33 4.79
C ILE A 21 -1.01 -6.23 4.83
N ALA A 22 -0.46 -5.03 5.05
CA ALA A 22 0.99 -4.81 5.11
C ALA A 22 1.67 -5.67 6.18
N ILE A 23 1.04 -5.78 7.36
CA ILE A 23 1.53 -6.62 8.47
C ILE A 23 1.55 -8.10 8.06
N SER A 24 0.44 -8.62 7.52
CA SER A 24 0.34 -10.02 7.11
C SER A 24 1.33 -10.39 6.00
N GLN A 25 1.52 -9.49 5.03
CA GLN A 25 2.50 -9.67 3.96
C GLN A 25 3.93 -9.71 4.51
N GLN A 26 4.27 -8.84 5.46
CA GLN A 26 5.60 -8.88 6.06
C GLN A 26 5.86 -10.19 6.81
N PHE A 27 4.87 -10.77 7.51
CA PHE A 27 5.03 -12.08 8.15
C PHE A 27 5.38 -13.18 7.15
N VAL A 28 4.68 -13.22 6.00
CA VAL A 28 4.95 -14.19 4.92
C VAL A 28 6.32 -13.95 4.28
N LEU A 29 6.69 -12.69 4.06
CA LEU A 29 7.97 -12.35 3.44
C LEU A 29 9.15 -12.60 4.38
N GLN A 30 8.98 -12.46 5.69
CA GLN A 30 10.04 -12.74 6.67
C GLN A 30 10.45 -14.21 6.69
N SER A 31 9.55 -15.15 6.44
CA SER A 31 9.90 -16.59 6.34
C SER A 31 10.55 -16.96 5.00
N THR A 32 10.44 -16.07 4.00
CA THR A 32 10.82 -16.33 2.62
C THR A 32 12.04 -15.50 2.18
N ALA A 33 12.40 -14.46 2.95
CA ALA A 33 13.53 -13.59 2.66
C ALA A 33 14.87 -14.31 2.82
N LYS A 34 15.81 -14.07 1.89
CA LYS A 34 17.18 -14.63 1.94
C LYS A 34 17.94 -14.24 3.23
N SER A 35 17.63 -13.09 3.79
CA SER A 35 18.15 -12.65 5.09
C SER A 35 17.09 -11.78 5.78
N LYS A 36 17.06 -11.80 7.12
CA LYS A 36 16.13 -10.92 7.87
C LYS A 36 16.36 -9.45 7.57
N HIS A 37 17.60 -9.03 7.32
CA HIS A 37 17.93 -7.66 6.94
C HIS A 37 17.37 -7.26 5.56
N SER A 38 17.18 -8.22 4.64
CA SER A 38 16.56 -7.94 3.34
C SER A 38 15.08 -7.55 3.46
N ILE A 39 14.41 -7.78 4.60
CA ILE A 39 13.05 -7.25 4.81
C ILE A 39 13.04 -5.72 4.87
N LEU A 40 14.15 -5.08 5.24
CA LEU A 40 14.24 -3.62 5.25
C LEU A 40 14.05 -3.03 3.85
N THR A 41 14.48 -3.74 2.79
CA THR A 41 14.21 -3.32 1.41
C THR A 41 12.73 -3.37 1.05
N TYR A 42 11.97 -4.31 1.61
CA TYR A 42 10.51 -4.33 1.48
C TYR A 42 9.87 -3.13 2.20
N ILE A 43 10.25 -2.89 3.47
CA ILE A 43 9.72 -1.76 4.27
C ILE A 43 10.07 -0.42 3.61
N PHE A 44 11.27 -0.31 3.05
CA PHE A 44 11.69 0.87 2.31
C PHE A 44 10.88 1.03 1.01
N GLY A 45 10.63 -0.05 0.27
CA GLY A 45 9.84 -0.02 -0.96
C GLY A 45 8.40 0.45 -0.73
N ILE A 46 7.72 -0.10 0.28
CA ILE A 46 6.34 0.28 0.59
C ILE A 46 6.27 1.74 1.07
N GLY A 47 7.15 2.16 1.98
CA GLY A 47 7.20 3.53 2.50
C GLY A 47 7.57 4.57 1.45
N LEU A 48 8.57 4.27 0.61
CA LEU A 48 9.03 5.17 -0.45
C LEU A 48 7.93 5.37 -1.51
N THR A 49 7.24 4.30 -1.88
CA THR A 49 6.13 4.36 -2.83
C THR A 49 5.02 5.26 -2.29
N ASN A 50 4.61 5.05 -1.03
CA ASN A 50 3.57 5.86 -0.39
C ASN A 50 3.99 7.34 -0.26
N PHE A 51 5.26 7.60 0.07
CA PHE A 51 5.84 8.94 0.09
C PHE A 51 5.80 9.63 -1.28
N ILE A 52 6.19 8.93 -2.36
CA ILE A 52 6.14 9.47 -3.73
C ILE A 52 4.69 9.79 -4.12
N PHE A 53 3.72 8.92 -3.82
CA PHE A 53 2.31 9.23 -4.04
C PHE A 53 1.85 10.47 -3.28
N GLY A 54 2.31 10.64 -2.04
CA GLY A 54 2.05 11.85 -1.25
C GLY A 54 2.57 13.11 -1.91
N LEU A 55 3.82 13.08 -2.39
CA LEU A 55 4.41 14.20 -3.11
C LEU A 55 3.62 14.52 -4.38
N LEU A 56 3.32 13.50 -5.20
CA LEU A 56 2.55 13.69 -6.42
C LEU A 56 1.17 14.30 -6.12
N PHE A 57 0.48 13.78 -5.10
CA PHE A 57 -0.82 14.29 -4.67
C PHE A 57 -0.74 15.74 -4.19
N TYR A 58 0.24 16.04 -3.34
CA TYR A 58 0.50 17.38 -2.81
C TYR A 58 0.81 18.41 -3.92
N PHE A 59 1.58 18.03 -4.93
CA PHE A 59 1.93 18.90 -6.07
C PHE A 59 0.88 18.94 -7.20
N GLY A 60 -0.31 18.35 -6.99
CA GLY A 60 -1.46 18.57 -7.87
C GLY A 60 -1.87 17.39 -8.73
N LEU A 61 -1.35 16.17 -8.50
CA LEU A 61 -1.88 14.96 -9.16
C LEU A 61 -3.39 14.81 -8.93
N ALA A 62 -3.88 15.16 -7.74
CA ALA A 62 -5.30 15.16 -7.42
C ALA A 62 -6.12 16.04 -8.37
N GLN A 63 -5.61 17.25 -8.69
CA GLN A 63 -6.29 18.17 -9.59
C GLN A 63 -6.26 17.67 -11.04
N ILE A 64 -5.16 17.05 -11.47
CA ILE A 64 -5.06 16.42 -12.79
C ILE A 64 -6.11 15.31 -12.93
N ILE A 65 -6.18 14.40 -11.95
CA ILE A 65 -7.16 13.30 -11.94
C ILE A 65 -8.58 13.86 -11.98
N ARG A 66 -8.86 14.88 -11.15
CA ARG A 66 -10.16 15.53 -11.09
C ARG A 66 -10.55 16.16 -12.42
N ASN A 67 -9.68 16.93 -13.05
CA ASN A 67 -9.95 17.59 -14.33
C ASN A 67 -10.21 16.57 -15.45
N VAL A 68 -9.45 15.47 -15.49
CA VAL A 68 -9.68 14.39 -16.44
C VAL A 68 -11.04 13.75 -16.21
N PHE A 69 -11.37 13.43 -14.95
CA PHE A 69 -12.64 12.81 -14.59
C PHE A 69 -13.84 13.72 -14.93
N GLU A 70 -13.78 15.00 -14.55
CA GLU A 70 -14.82 15.98 -14.86
C GLU A 70 -14.98 16.14 -16.38
N SER A 71 -13.88 16.25 -17.13
CA SER A 71 -13.92 16.36 -18.59
C SER A 71 -14.61 15.15 -19.24
N VAL A 72 -14.25 13.93 -18.84
CA VAL A 72 -14.87 12.71 -19.39
C VAL A 72 -16.36 12.64 -19.01
N GLN A 73 -16.71 12.93 -17.75
CA GLN A 73 -18.08 12.91 -17.27
C GLN A 73 -18.96 13.94 -17.99
N THR A 74 -18.44 15.14 -18.30
CA THR A 74 -19.18 16.17 -19.03
C THR A 74 -19.37 15.79 -20.51
N ASN A 75 -18.37 15.21 -21.17
CA ASN A 75 -18.47 14.81 -22.57
C ASN A 75 -19.30 13.52 -22.77
N TYR A 76 -19.30 12.62 -21.79
CA TYR A 76 -19.93 11.29 -21.88
C TYR A 76 -20.75 10.92 -20.63
N PRO A 77 -21.77 11.71 -20.26
CA PRO A 77 -22.45 11.59 -18.96
C PRO A 77 -23.15 10.25 -18.72
N PHE A 78 -23.59 9.57 -19.79
CA PHE A 78 -24.25 8.26 -19.71
C PHE A 78 -23.30 7.09 -20.03
N LEU A 79 -22.43 7.26 -21.03
CA LEU A 79 -21.52 6.20 -21.49
C LEU A 79 -20.44 5.91 -20.44
N PHE A 80 -19.87 6.93 -19.81
CA PHE A 80 -18.81 6.74 -18.82
C PHE A 80 -19.24 5.90 -17.61
N PRO A 81 -20.32 6.22 -16.87
CA PRO A 81 -20.76 5.38 -15.75
C PRO A 81 -21.20 3.98 -16.19
N LEU A 82 -21.81 3.85 -17.38
CA LEU A 82 -22.17 2.53 -17.93
C LEU A 82 -20.93 1.67 -18.16
N THR A 83 -19.86 2.22 -18.75
CA THR A 83 -18.61 1.49 -18.96
C THR A 83 -17.96 1.06 -17.65
N LEU A 84 -17.98 1.92 -16.62
CA LEU A 84 -17.49 1.58 -15.28
C LEU A 84 -18.27 0.41 -14.67
N ILE A 85 -19.61 0.40 -14.79
CA ILE A 85 -20.46 -0.70 -14.32
C ILE A 85 -20.12 -1.99 -15.07
N ILE A 86 -20.01 -1.93 -16.40
CA ILE A 86 -19.67 -3.11 -17.22
C ILE A 86 -18.31 -3.67 -16.81
N ILE A 87 -17.28 -2.82 -16.67
CA ILE A 87 -15.94 -3.24 -16.22
C ILE A 87 -16.02 -3.87 -14.83
N GLY A 88 -16.77 -3.27 -13.90
CA GLY A 88 -16.98 -3.81 -12.56
C GLY A 88 -17.62 -5.20 -12.57
N VAL A 89 -18.67 -5.39 -13.37
CA VAL A 89 -19.34 -6.69 -13.54
C VAL A 89 -18.38 -7.72 -14.15
N MET A 90 -17.61 -7.34 -15.18
CA MET A 90 -16.61 -8.24 -15.78
C MET A 90 -15.56 -8.68 -14.77
N LEU A 91 -15.06 -7.77 -13.93
CA LEU A 91 -14.10 -8.09 -12.87
C LEU A 91 -14.69 -9.04 -11.83
N ILE A 92 -15.96 -8.86 -11.44
CA ILE A 92 -16.65 -9.78 -10.53
C ILE A 92 -16.76 -11.17 -11.16
N ILE A 93 -17.22 -11.26 -12.42
CA ILE A 93 -17.34 -12.53 -13.15
C ILE A 93 -15.97 -13.21 -13.23
N TYR A 94 -14.92 -12.47 -13.57
CA TYR A 94 -13.56 -12.98 -13.64
C TYR A 94 -13.08 -13.54 -12.30
N CYS A 95 -13.28 -12.80 -11.20
CA CYS A 95 -12.92 -13.25 -9.86
C CYS A 95 -13.68 -14.52 -9.45
N VAL A 96 -14.98 -14.58 -9.73
CA VAL A 96 -15.83 -15.76 -9.45
C VAL A 96 -15.36 -16.96 -10.26
N TYR A 97 -15.17 -16.80 -11.57
CA TYR A 97 -14.69 -17.86 -12.45
C TYR A 97 -13.34 -18.41 -11.98
N HIS A 98 -12.39 -17.52 -11.69
CA HIS A 98 -11.05 -17.91 -11.24
C HIS A 98 -11.09 -18.62 -9.89
N TYR A 99 -11.89 -18.13 -8.93
CA TYR A 99 -12.08 -18.78 -7.64
C TYR A 99 -12.61 -20.22 -7.77
N PHE A 100 -13.62 -20.45 -8.60
CA PHE A 100 -14.17 -21.79 -8.83
C PHE A 100 -13.25 -22.69 -9.65
N SER A 101 -12.57 -22.15 -10.67
CA SER A 101 -11.61 -22.90 -11.49
C SER A 101 -10.43 -23.41 -10.67
N GLU A 102 -9.83 -22.55 -9.84
CA GLU A 102 -8.71 -22.94 -8.98
C GLU A 102 -9.13 -23.87 -7.84
N ARG A 103 -10.37 -23.75 -7.34
CA ARG A 103 -10.93 -24.69 -6.37
C ARG A 103 -11.12 -26.09 -6.97
N ASN A 104 -11.58 -26.18 -8.22
CA ASN A 104 -11.74 -27.45 -8.91
C ASN A 104 -10.38 -28.11 -9.21
N LYS A 105 -9.37 -27.33 -9.64
CA LYS A 105 -8.00 -27.83 -9.81
C LYS A 105 -7.37 -28.32 -8.50
N LYS A 106 -7.55 -27.59 -7.39
CA LYS A 106 -7.06 -28.01 -6.06
C LYS A 106 -7.81 -29.22 -5.49
N ALA A 107 -9.04 -29.48 -5.92
CA ALA A 107 -9.77 -30.70 -5.55
C ALA A 107 -9.21 -31.94 -6.28
N GLU A 108 -8.63 -31.76 -7.48
CA GLU A 108 -7.95 -32.82 -8.24
C GLU A 108 -6.48 -33.02 -7.81
N ILE A 109 -5.80 -32.01 -7.25
CA ILE A 109 -4.39 -32.06 -6.80
C ILE A 109 -4.25 -32.52 -5.33
N LYS A 110 -5.27 -33.13 -4.74
CA LYS A 110 -5.16 -33.81 -3.43
C LYS A 110 -4.64 -35.25 -3.61
N ASP A 111 -3.43 -35.40 -4.12
CA ASP A 111 -2.63 -36.65 -4.02
C ASP A 111 -1.11 -36.41 -4.13
N GLY A 112 -0.65 -35.18 -3.94
CA GLY A 112 0.79 -34.88 -3.89
C GLY A 112 1.04 -33.67 -3.01
N GLU A 113 1.68 -33.90 -1.86
CA GLU A 113 2.20 -32.85 -0.99
C GLU A 113 3.15 -31.96 -1.78
N VAL A 114 2.69 -30.76 -2.16
CA VAL A 114 3.58 -29.70 -2.63
C VAL A 114 4.10 -29.01 -1.38
N GLU A 115 5.26 -29.45 -0.89
CA GLU A 115 6.04 -28.66 0.05
C GLU A 115 6.27 -27.26 -0.57
N PRO A 116 5.96 -26.17 0.15
CA PRO A 116 6.28 -24.85 -0.33
C PRO A 116 7.80 -24.68 -0.29
N THR A 117 8.45 -24.89 -1.43
CA THR A 117 9.88 -24.59 -1.60
C THR A 117 10.19 -23.19 -1.03
N PRO A 118 11.11 -23.05 -0.06
CA PRO A 118 11.47 -21.76 0.50
C PRO A 118 12.12 -20.92 -0.59
N LYS A 119 11.36 -19.98 -1.14
CA LYS A 119 11.80 -19.15 -2.26
C LYS A 119 12.68 -18.02 -1.70
N ASN A 120 13.99 -18.20 -1.65
CA ASN A 120 14.92 -17.17 -1.14
C ASN A 120 14.83 -15.86 -1.93
N LEU A 121 13.98 -14.92 -1.49
CA LEU A 121 13.78 -13.64 -2.18
C LEU A 121 15.02 -12.75 -1.99
N SER A 122 15.48 -12.17 -3.10
CA SER A 122 16.55 -11.16 -3.08
C SER A 122 16.03 -9.80 -2.60
N ALA A 123 16.94 -8.91 -2.19
CA ALA A 123 16.60 -7.55 -1.74
C ALA A 123 15.83 -6.74 -2.80
N VAL A 124 16.19 -6.90 -4.09
CA VAL A 124 15.50 -6.24 -5.21
C VAL A 124 14.06 -6.75 -5.35
N GLN A 125 13.87 -8.07 -5.29
CA GLN A 125 12.53 -8.67 -5.34
C GLN A 125 11.67 -8.23 -4.15
N LEU A 126 12.27 -8.12 -2.96
CA LEU A 126 11.56 -7.63 -1.77
C LEU A 126 11.14 -6.16 -1.91
N PHE A 127 11.99 -5.33 -2.51
CA PHE A 127 11.64 -3.95 -2.84
C PHE A 127 10.48 -3.88 -3.84
N GLU A 128 10.53 -4.64 -4.93
CA GLU A 128 9.46 -4.73 -5.93
C GLU A 128 8.14 -5.19 -5.31
N VAL A 129 8.19 -6.22 -4.45
CA VAL A 129 7.02 -6.65 -3.69
C VAL A 129 6.49 -5.51 -2.82
N GLY A 130 7.34 -4.75 -2.14
CA GLY A 130 6.92 -3.58 -1.35
C GLY A 130 6.21 -2.51 -2.18
N VAL A 131 6.71 -2.21 -3.39
CA VAL A 131 6.06 -1.30 -4.34
C VAL A 131 4.67 -1.83 -4.74
N MET A 132 4.60 -3.09 -5.15
CA MET A 132 3.34 -3.71 -5.61
C MET A 132 2.33 -3.84 -4.48
N SER A 133 2.78 -4.13 -3.27
CA SER A 133 1.97 -4.14 -2.05
C SER A 133 1.34 -2.77 -1.79
N CYS A 134 2.13 -1.69 -1.84
CA CYS A 134 1.61 -0.33 -1.68
C CYS A 134 0.54 -0.01 -2.74
N LEU A 135 0.77 -0.38 -4.00
CA LEU A 135 -0.18 -0.17 -5.09
C LEU A 135 -1.47 -0.98 -4.90
N ALA A 136 -1.37 -2.22 -4.42
CA ALA A 136 -2.52 -3.05 -4.11
C ALA A 136 -3.34 -2.51 -2.92
N GLU A 137 -2.67 -1.83 -1.98
CA GLU A 137 -3.26 -1.19 -0.81
C GLU A 137 -3.80 0.23 -1.06
N LEU A 138 -3.79 0.70 -2.31
CA LEU A 138 -4.26 2.05 -2.65
C LEU A 138 -5.72 2.28 -2.23
N THR A 139 -6.55 1.24 -2.23
CA THR A 139 -7.94 1.31 -1.75
C THR A 139 -8.05 1.43 -0.23
N SER A 140 -7.09 0.90 0.53
CA SER A 140 -7.00 1.06 1.98
C SER A 140 -6.39 2.39 2.43
N ALA A 141 -5.79 3.16 1.50
CA ALA A 141 -5.13 4.44 1.78
C ALA A 141 -6.10 5.63 2.03
N LEU A 142 -7.36 5.35 2.41
CA LEU A 142 -8.34 6.39 2.77
C LEU A 142 -7.84 7.34 3.88
N PRO A 143 -7.23 6.83 4.98
CA PRO A 143 -6.64 7.70 6.00
C PRO A 143 -5.58 8.65 5.42
N TYR A 144 -4.74 8.13 4.52
CA TYR A 144 -3.71 8.93 3.87
C TYR A 144 -4.26 10.04 2.99
N ILE A 145 -5.25 9.74 2.14
CA ILE A 145 -5.88 10.73 1.27
C ILE A 145 -6.56 11.84 2.09
N GLY A 146 -7.24 11.46 3.19
CA GLY A 146 -7.82 12.42 4.13
C GLY A 146 -6.77 13.32 4.76
N TYR A 147 -5.66 12.74 5.22
CA TYR A 147 -4.52 13.49 5.74
C TYR A 147 -3.91 14.44 4.71
N LEU A 148 -3.68 14.00 3.47
CA LEU A 148 -3.13 14.83 2.39
C LEU A 148 -4.02 16.04 2.11
N THR A 149 -5.35 15.86 2.15
CA THR A 149 -6.31 16.96 1.99
C THR A 149 -6.15 18.01 3.10
N ILE A 150 -6.00 17.58 4.36
CA ILE A 150 -5.75 18.49 5.49
C ILE A 150 -4.39 19.18 5.34
N LEU A 151 -3.35 18.45 4.91
CA LEU A 151 -2.00 18.97 4.72
C LEU A 151 -1.96 20.06 3.64
N ILE A 152 -2.64 19.83 2.52
CA ILE A 152 -2.78 20.80 1.42
C ILE A 152 -3.59 22.03 1.90
N SER A 153 -4.70 21.81 2.59
CA SER A 153 -5.59 22.90 3.05
C SER A 153 -4.95 23.80 4.10
N ALA A 154 -3.91 23.33 4.78
CA ALA A 154 -3.21 24.07 5.81
C ALA A 154 -2.19 25.10 5.25
N ASP A 155 -2.09 25.29 3.92
CA ASP A 155 -1.31 26.34 3.25
C ASP A 155 0.08 26.61 3.87
N ASN A 156 0.79 25.53 4.21
CA ASN A 156 2.10 25.62 4.83
C ASN A 156 3.20 25.74 3.78
N GLN A 157 4.36 26.23 4.20
CA GLN A 157 5.58 26.15 3.40
C GLN A 157 5.83 24.69 2.96
N TRP A 158 6.20 24.50 1.70
CA TRP A 158 6.45 23.18 1.11
C TRP A 158 7.46 22.31 1.89
N THR A 159 8.41 22.94 2.60
CA THR A 159 9.37 22.26 3.46
C THR A 159 8.70 21.60 4.66
N VAL A 160 7.72 22.26 5.28
CA VAL A 160 6.92 21.70 6.37
C VAL A 160 6.12 20.51 5.85
N ALA A 161 5.49 20.64 4.67
CA ALA A 161 4.77 19.53 4.05
C ALA A 161 5.68 18.34 3.77
N LEU A 162 6.88 18.57 3.25
CA LEU A 162 7.87 17.53 3.01
C LEU A 162 8.25 16.80 4.30
N VAL A 163 8.55 17.54 5.38
CA VAL A 163 8.89 16.95 6.69
C VAL A 163 7.72 16.12 7.24
N MET A 164 6.49 16.62 7.13
CA MET A 164 5.30 15.90 7.59
C MET A 164 5.04 14.65 6.74
N LEU A 165 5.28 14.69 5.42
CA LEU A 165 5.18 13.52 4.54
C LEU A 165 6.25 12.47 4.86
N VAL A 166 7.49 12.88 5.16
CA VAL A 166 8.56 11.96 5.58
C VAL A 166 8.18 11.31 6.91
N LEU A 167 7.76 12.11 7.89
CA LEU A 167 7.32 11.61 9.20
C LEU A 167 6.15 10.63 9.06
N TYR A 168 5.16 10.97 8.25
CA TYR A 168 4.02 10.11 7.99
C TYR A 168 4.43 8.78 7.36
N ASN A 169 5.06 8.82 6.18
CA ASN A 169 5.23 7.66 5.33
C ASN A 169 6.42 6.78 5.72
N LEU A 170 7.56 7.41 6.05
CA LEU A 170 8.80 6.68 6.28
C LEU A 170 8.98 6.30 7.75
N VAL A 171 8.28 6.96 8.67
CA VAL A 171 8.40 6.70 10.12
C VAL A 171 7.14 6.09 10.70
N LEU A 172 6.02 6.82 10.68
CA LEU A 172 4.80 6.42 11.40
C LEU A 172 4.09 5.24 10.72
N PHE A 173 3.84 5.32 9.42
CA PHE A 173 3.19 4.27 8.64
C PHE A 173 3.95 2.94 8.71
N ASN A 174 5.28 2.99 8.61
CA ASN A 174 6.13 1.80 8.67
C ASN A 174 6.45 1.33 10.10
N LEU A 175 5.98 2.03 11.15
CA LEU A 175 6.40 1.79 12.53
C LEU A 175 6.19 0.33 12.98
N PRO A 176 5.01 -0.29 12.80
CA PRO A 176 4.80 -1.69 13.16
C PRO A 176 5.71 -2.63 12.37
N LEU A 177 6.01 -2.30 11.11
CA LEU A 177 6.88 -3.12 10.28
C LEU A 177 8.33 -3.11 10.78
N TYR A 178 8.81 -1.94 11.23
CA TYR A 178 10.11 -1.83 11.90
C TYR A 178 10.15 -2.59 13.23
N ILE A 179 9.07 -2.54 14.02
CA ILE A 179 8.96 -3.31 15.27
C ILE A 179 9.03 -4.81 14.98
N LEU A 180 8.29 -5.30 13.98
CA LEU A 180 8.31 -6.72 13.59
C LEU A 180 9.71 -7.17 13.13
N TYR A 181 10.41 -6.32 12.39
CA TYR A 181 11.80 -6.57 12.02
C TYR A 181 12.72 -6.60 13.25
N ALA A 182 12.58 -5.65 14.18
CA ALA A 182 13.41 -5.61 15.39
C ALA A 182 13.21 -6.87 16.26
N VAL A 183 11.95 -7.31 16.43
CA VAL A 183 11.62 -8.54 17.15
C VAL A 183 12.21 -9.77 16.48
N SER A 184 12.14 -9.86 15.13
CA SER A 184 12.65 -11.03 14.42
C SER A 184 14.18 -11.14 14.47
N VAL A 185 14.88 -10.00 14.51
CA VAL A 185 16.34 -9.95 14.74
C VAL A 185 16.70 -10.26 16.19
N TYR A 186 15.92 -9.78 17.16
CA TYR A 186 16.17 -10.05 18.58
C TYR A 186 16.04 -11.55 18.92
N ASN A 187 14.98 -12.20 18.44
CA ASN A 187 14.73 -13.63 18.67
C ASN A 187 15.80 -14.58 18.08
N GLU A 188 16.70 -14.08 17.23
CA GLU A 188 17.80 -14.89 16.67
C GLU A 188 19.04 -14.92 17.56
N LYS A 189 19.17 -13.95 18.46
CA LYS A 189 20.32 -13.84 19.36
C LYS A 189 20.12 -14.64 20.66
N CYS A 190 18.92 -15.17 20.88
CA CYS A 190 18.56 -16.04 22.00
C CYS A 190 18.52 -17.50 21.53
#